data_AF-A0A4P5S249-F1
#
_entry.id   AF-A0A4P5S249-F1
#
_cell.length_a   1.000
_cell.length_b   1.000
_cell.length_c   1.000
_cell.angle_alpha   90.00
_cell.angle_beta   90.00
_cell.angle_gamma   90.00
#
_symmetry.space_group_name_H-M   'P 1'
#
loop_
_entity.id
_entity.type
_entity.pdbx_description
1 polymer ?
#
loop_
_entity_poly.entity_id
_entity_poly.type
_entity_poly.pdbx_seq_one_letter_code
_entity_poly.pdbx_strand_id
1 'polypeptide(L)'
;MAKSKWKCGLIVGIILVSVFGGSACSSNDSKSSGTEESNSSIPDDQGESTVTIGVICTSAQEATETTVNAWEASDKAAASRCAEDVVVESLFSTSGAKAEWVFQGCVGINASTEKCAFTYGGGAALFTAIGSDAMGWKLSELSFQAD
;
A
#
# COMPACT_ATOMS: atom_id res chain seq x y z
N MET A 1 3.30 -42.50 4.33
CA MET A 1 4.53 -43.00 5.00
C MET A 1 5.30 -41.79 5.52
N ALA A 2 5.80 -41.89 6.76
CA ALA A 2 6.42 -40.85 7.60
C ALA A 2 7.60 -40.10 6.92
N LYS A 3 8.09 -38.92 7.36
CA LYS A 3 8.56 -38.54 8.72
C LYS A 3 8.73 -37.03 8.87
N SER A 4 8.38 -36.53 10.06
CA SER A 4 8.62 -35.19 10.61
C SER A 4 10.11 -34.92 10.86
N LYS A 5 10.55 -33.65 10.75
CA LYS A 5 11.64 -33.06 11.57
C LYS A 5 11.49 -31.54 11.73
N TRP A 6 10.89 -31.13 12.84
CA TRP A 6 11.11 -29.83 13.48
C TRP A 6 12.57 -29.65 13.88
N LYS A 7 13.09 -28.41 13.74
CA LYS A 7 14.22 -27.91 14.53
C LYS A 7 13.80 -26.58 15.15
N CYS A 8 13.48 -26.63 16.45
CA CYS A 8 13.42 -25.47 17.32
C CYS A 8 14.82 -24.86 17.44
N GLY A 9 14.94 -23.55 17.24
CA GLY A 9 16.12 -22.77 17.59
C GLY A 9 15.72 -21.70 18.61
N LEU A 10 16.02 -21.98 19.87
CA LEU A 10 15.78 -21.17 21.06
C LEU A 10 16.98 -20.25 21.30
N ILE A 11 16.78 -18.93 21.36
CA ILE A 11 17.66 -17.96 22.06
C ILE A 11 16.77 -16.76 22.47
N VAL A 12 16.07 -16.81 23.62
CA VAL A 12 16.45 -16.15 24.90
C VAL A 12 17.22 -14.84 24.73
N GLY A 13 16.52 -13.72 24.92
CA GLY A 13 17.11 -12.38 25.04
C GLY A 13 16.23 -11.49 25.89
N ILE A 14 16.20 -11.76 27.19
CA ILE A 14 15.63 -10.87 28.22
C ILE A 14 16.48 -9.61 28.28
N ILE A 15 15.90 -8.43 28.05
CA ILE A 15 16.39 -7.18 28.65
C ILE A 15 15.19 -6.46 29.29
N LEU A 16 15.09 -6.67 30.59
CA LEU A 16 14.40 -5.79 31.54
C LEU A 16 15.32 -4.59 31.82
N VAL A 17 14.87 -3.37 31.53
CA VAL A 17 15.24 -2.19 32.34
C VAL A 17 14.01 -1.32 32.53
N SER A 18 13.79 -0.98 33.80
CA SER A 18 12.58 -0.47 34.41
C SER A 18 12.59 1.05 34.59
N VAL A 19 11.37 1.60 34.60
CA VAL A 19 10.89 2.78 35.36
C VAL A 19 11.34 4.16 34.88
N PHE A 20 10.41 4.95 34.32
CA PHE A 20 9.89 6.19 34.94
C PHE A 20 8.62 6.68 34.21
N GLY A 21 7.48 6.64 34.92
CA GLY A 21 6.41 7.65 34.92
C GLY A 21 5.46 7.79 33.72
N GLY A 22 4.19 7.39 33.92
CA GLY A 22 3.05 7.96 33.20
C GLY A 22 2.00 6.94 32.73
N SER A 23 0.83 6.96 33.36
CA SER A 23 -0.27 6.01 33.24
C SER A 23 -0.83 5.83 31.82
N ALA A 24 -0.92 4.57 31.35
CA ALA A 24 -1.90 4.12 30.37
C ALA A 24 -2.18 2.62 30.55
N CYS A 25 -3.41 2.24 30.26
CA CYS A 25 -4.08 1.00 30.61
C CYS A 25 -3.79 -0.20 29.70
N SER A 26 -4.22 -1.35 30.20
CA SER A 26 -4.69 -2.55 29.48
C SER A 26 -3.65 -3.52 28.92
N SER A 27 -3.69 -4.74 29.44
CA SER A 27 -3.31 -5.94 28.70
C SER A 27 -4.39 -6.98 28.92
N ASN A 28 -5.07 -7.32 27.82
CA ASN A 28 -6.10 -8.34 27.75
C ASN A 28 -5.47 -9.73 27.85
N ASP A 29 -6.14 -10.61 28.59
CA ASP A 29 -6.03 -12.05 28.46
C ASP A 29 -6.46 -12.49 27.06
N SER A 30 -5.51 -12.89 26.21
CA SER A 30 -5.83 -13.57 24.95
C SER A 30 -5.97 -15.07 25.20
N LYS A 31 -7.18 -15.53 25.50
CA LYS A 31 -7.57 -16.93 25.38
C LYS A 31 -8.09 -17.20 23.97
N SER A 32 -7.36 -18.07 23.28
CA SER A 32 -7.68 -18.85 22.08
C SER A 32 -9.17 -19.05 21.79
N SER A 33 -9.57 -18.95 20.52
CA SER A 33 -10.00 -20.07 19.66
C SER A 33 -10.87 -19.57 18.51
N GLY A 34 -10.56 -19.97 17.27
CA GLY A 34 -11.45 -19.75 16.13
C GLY A 34 -10.72 -19.60 14.81
N THR A 35 -10.29 -20.74 14.28
CA THR A 35 -9.82 -20.94 12.92
C THR A 35 -10.88 -20.51 11.92
N GLU A 36 -10.53 -19.71 10.93
CA GLU A 36 -11.10 -19.79 9.57
C GLU A 36 -10.13 -19.13 8.59
N GLU A 37 -10.00 -19.79 7.44
CA GLU A 37 -8.96 -19.63 6.45
C GLU A 37 -8.82 -18.18 5.95
N SER A 38 -7.59 -17.69 5.95
CA SER A 38 -7.17 -16.68 5.00
C SER A 38 -5.82 -17.12 4.49
N ASN A 39 -5.86 -17.79 3.35
CA ASN A 39 -4.71 -18.05 2.51
C ASN A 39 -4.14 -16.69 2.07
N SER A 40 -3.32 -16.10 2.94
CA SER A 40 -2.58 -14.88 2.69
C SER A 40 -1.37 -15.26 1.84
N SER A 41 -1.62 -15.41 0.54
CA SER A 41 -0.56 -15.33 -0.44
C SER A 41 -0.22 -13.86 -0.59
N ILE A 42 0.73 -13.37 0.20
CA ILE A 42 1.47 -12.16 -0.16
C ILE A 42 2.33 -12.58 -1.35
N PRO A 43 2.13 -12.07 -2.59
CA PRO A 43 3.17 -12.14 -3.57
C PRO A 43 4.23 -11.11 -3.16
N ASP A 44 5.20 -11.53 -2.34
CA ASP A 44 6.52 -10.93 -2.30
C ASP A 44 7.20 -11.28 -3.64
N ASP A 45 6.82 -10.59 -4.71
CA ASP A 45 7.67 -10.50 -5.89
C ASP A 45 8.71 -9.41 -5.59
N GLN A 46 9.71 -9.78 -4.79
CA GLN A 46 10.98 -9.06 -4.76
C GLN A 46 11.68 -9.32 -6.10
N GLY A 47 11.12 -8.77 -7.18
CA GLY A 47 11.82 -8.58 -8.44
C GLY A 47 12.99 -7.65 -8.15
N GLU A 48 14.19 -8.21 -8.29
CA GLU A 48 15.48 -7.54 -8.19
C GLU A 48 15.48 -6.25 -9.05
N SER A 49 15.08 -5.14 -8.43
CA SER A 49 14.99 -3.84 -9.09
C SER A 49 16.40 -3.29 -9.24
N THR A 50 16.90 -3.35 -10.48
CA THR A 50 18.02 -2.52 -10.90
C THR A 50 17.62 -1.06 -10.72
N VAL A 51 18.14 -0.45 -9.64
CA VAL A 51 17.86 0.94 -9.27
C VAL A 51 18.32 1.87 -10.39
N THR A 52 17.38 2.25 -11.25
CA THR A 52 17.60 3.27 -12.26
C THR A 52 17.47 4.63 -11.58
N ILE A 53 18.61 5.26 -11.30
CA ILE A 53 18.71 6.58 -10.68
C ILE A 53 17.92 7.57 -11.56
N GLY A 54 16.75 8.01 -11.07
CA GLY A 54 15.85 8.93 -11.78
C GLY A 54 14.40 8.44 -11.92
N VAL A 55 14.12 7.16 -11.70
CA VAL A 55 12.75 6.63 -11.63
C VAL A 55 12.25 6.76 -10.20
N ILE A 56 11.17 7.54 -9.98
CA ILE A 56 10.62 7.75 -8.63
C ILE A 56 9.59 6.68 -8.28
N CYS A 57 8.78 6.23 -9.25
CA CYS A 57 7.83 5.15 -9.08
C CYS A 57 8.08 4.07 -10.13
N THR A 58 8.43 2.87 -9.65
CA THR A 58 8.89 1.72 -10.44
C THR A 58 7.74 0.81 -10.88
N SER A 59 6.55 0.95 -10.29
CA SER A 59 5.34 0.24 -10.71
C SER A 59 4.10 1.14 -10.70
N ALA A 60 3.04 0.73 -11.39
CA ALA A 60 1.74 1.39 -11.35
C ALA A 60 1.13 1.41 -9.93
N GLN A 61 1.27 0.30 -9.21
CA GLN A 61 0.83 0.20 -7.82
C GLN A 61 1.57 1.21 -6.93
N GLU A 62 2.89 1.25 -7.00
CA GLU A 62 3.71 2.20 -6.23
C GLU A 62 3.35 3.65 -6.55
N ALA A 63 3.15 3.99 -7.82
CA ALA A 63 2.71 5.31 -8.24
C ALA A 63 1.36 5.69 -7.63
N THR A 64 0.42 4.75 -7.59
CA THR A 64 -0.92 4.97 -7.06
C THR A 64 -0.89 5.13 -5.54
N GLU A 65 -0.29 4.19 -4.81
CA GLU A 65 -0.20 4.21 -3.35
C GLU A 65 0.58 5.43 -2.86
N THR A 66 1.71 5.76 -3.48
CA THR A 66 2.51 6.94 -3.12
C THR A 66 1.70 8.24 -3.29
N THR A 67 0.95 8.35 -4.39
CA THR A 67 0.13 9.54 -4.65
C THR A 67 -1.00 9.67 -3.64
N VAL A 68 -1.70 8.57 -3.33
CA VAL A 68 -2.80 8.57 -2.35
C VAL A 68 -2.29 8.85 -0.94
N ASN A 69 -1.19 8.22 -0.51
CA ASN A 69 -0.56 8.48 0.78
C ASN A 69 -0.12 9.94 0.92
N ALA A 70 0.44 10.53 -0.14
CA ALA A 70 0.81 11.94 -0.15
C ALA A 70 -0.43 12.85 -0.05
N TRP A 71 -1.54 12.50 -0.69
CA TRP A 71 -2.80 13.21 -0.57
C TRP A 71 -3.41 13.12 0.84
N GLU A 72 -3.40 11.95 1.48
CA GLU A 72 -3.82 11.79 2.88
C GLU A 72 -2.97 12.64 3.82
N ALA A 73 -1.66 12.74 3.56
CA ALA A 73 -0.74 13.61 4.28
C ALA A 73 -0.86 15.10 3.90
N SER A 74 -1.75 15.47 2.98
CA SER A 74 -1.90 16.82 2.43
C SER A 74 -0.61 17.40 1.78
N ASP A 75 0.25 16.53 1.28
CA ASP A 75 1.50 16.89 0.59
C ASP A 75 1.35 16.83 -0.94
N LYS A 76 0.96 17.96 -1.52
CA LYS A 76 0.79 18.08 -2.98
C LYS A 76 2.11 17.88 -3.74
N ALA A 77 3.24 18.27 -3.16
CA ALA A 77 4.54 18.18 -3.82
C ALA A 77 5.04 16.73 -3.90
N ALA A 78 4.76 15.92 -2.88
CA ALA A 78 5.03 14.49 -2.92
C ALA A 78 4.13 13.78 -3.95
N ALA A 79 2.84 14.12 -4.01
CA ALA A 79 1.90 13.54 -4.97
C ALA A 79 2.32 13.81 -6.44
N SER A 80 2.78 15.03 -6.74
CA SER A 80 3.26 15.41 -8.09
C SER A 80 4.48 14.63 -8.59
N ARG A 81 5.14 13.82 -7.75
CA ARG A 81 6.27 13.00 -8.17
C ARG A 81 5.85 11.82 -9.04
N CYS A 82 4.68 11.25 -8.78
CA CYS A 82 4.19 10.04 -9.45
C CYS A 82 2.82 10.20 -10.08
N ALA A 83 2.30 11.43 -10.14
CA ALA A 83 1.04 11.76 -10.81
C ALA A 83 1.18 13.02 -11.65
N GLU A 84 0.41 13.09 -12.74
CA GLU A 84 0.27 14.30 -13.54
C GLU A 84 -0.51 15.37 -12.77
N ASP A 85 -0.25 16.64 -13.09
CA ASP A 85 -0.84 17.76 -12.37
C ASP A 85 -2.38 17.71 -12.39
N VAL A 86 -2.98 17.24 -13.49
CA VAL A 86 -4.44 17.06 -13.60
C VAL A 86 -4.99 16.03 -12.61
N VAL A 87 -4.24 14.95 -12.35
CA VAL A 87 -4.60 13.93 -11.37
C VAL A 87 -4.44 14.48 -9.96
N VAL A 88 -3.32 15.16 -9.69
CA VAL A 88 -3.06 15.77 -8.38
C VAL A 88 -4.11 16.82 -8.05
N GLU A 89 -4.44 17.70 -8.98
CA GLU A 89 -5.48 18.72 -8.78
C GLU A 89 -6.85 18.09 -8.53
N SER A 90 -7.22 17.08 -9.33
CA SER A 90 -8.50 16.38 -9.16
C SER A 90 -8.58 15.68 -7.80
N LEU A 91 -7.51 14.98 -7.40
CA LEU A 91 -7.45 14.26 -6.13
C LEU A 91 -7.50 15.23 -4.93
N PHE A 92 -6.70 16.30 -4.95
CA PHE A 92 -6.66 17.29 -3.87
C PHE A 92 -7.88 18.23 -3.84
N SER A 93 -8.69 18.29 -4.91
CA SER A 93 -9.99 18.96 -4.88
C SER A 93 -11.06 18.16 -4.15
N THR A 94 -10.82 16.86 -3.93
CA THR A 94 -11.77 15.94 -3.30
C THR A 94 -11.52 15.90 -1.79
N SER A 95 -12.57 16.11 -0.98
CA SER A 95 -12.50 16.06 0.50
C SER A 95 -12.32 14.64 1.07
N GLY A 96 -11.89 13.69 0.24
CA GLY A 96 -11.88 12.26 0.51
C GLY A 96 -10.69 11.77 1.35
N ALA A 97 -9.74 12.62 1.74
CA ALA A 97 -8.49 12.24 2.43
C ALA A 97 -8.70 11.61 3.84
N LYS A 98 -9.96 11.36 4.21
CA LYS A 98 -10.41 10.69 5.44
C LYS A 98 -11.43 9.59 5.18
N ALA A 99 -11.89 9.43 3.95
CA ALA A 99 -12.62 8.24 3.59
C ALA A 99 -11.59 7.10 3.66
N GLU A 100 -11.89 6.04 4.39
CA GLU A 100 -10.97 4.91 4.56
C GLU A 100 -10.79 4.21 3.20
N TRP A 101 -9.88 4.73 2.37
CA TRP A 101 -9.63 4.23 1.03
C TRP A 101 -8.90 2.89 1.13
N VAL A 102 -9.48 1.86 0.54
CA VAL A 102 -8.92 0.50 0.54
C VAL A 102 -8.44 0.17 -0.86
N PHE A 103 -7.13 -0.04 -1.01
CA PHE A 103 -6.54 -0.44 -2.28
C PHE A 103 -7.08 -1.81 -2.73
N GLN A 104 -7.50 -1.90 -3.98
CA GLN A 104 -8.08 -3.11 -4.58
C GLN A 104 -7.13 -3.82 -5.55
N GLY A 105 -5.99 -3.21 -5.87
CA GLY A 105 -5.04 -3.74 -6.84
C GLY A 105 -5.02 -2.96 -8.16
N CYS A 106 -4.12 -3.39 -9.04
CA CYS A 106 -3.98 -2.89 -10.40
C CYS A 106 -4.25 -4.01 -11.41
N VAL A 107 -4.80 -3.63 -12.57
CA VAL A 107 -5.02 -4.52 -13.70
C VAL A 107 -4.32 -3.96 -14.94
N GLY A 108 -3.50 -4.81 -15.58
CA GLY A 108 -2.84 -4.47 -16.84
C GLY A 108 -3.84 -4.35 -17.97
N ILE A 109 -3.87 -3.19 -18.63
CA ILE A 109 -4.64 -2.98 -19.86
C ILE A 109 -3.76 -3.30 -21.06
N ASN A 110 -2.53 -2.78 -21.08
CA ASN A 110 -1.50 -3.05 -22.09
C ASN A 110 -0.10 -2.96 -21.45
N ALA A 111 0.96 -3.20 -22.22
CA ALA A 111 2.35 -3.17 -21.76
C ALA A 111 2.83 -1.82 -21.16
N SER A 112 2.08 -0.73 -21.36
CA SER A 112 2.42 0.60 -20.82
C SER A 112 1.25 1.29 -20.14
N THR A 113 0.20 0.53 -19.79
CA THR A 113 -1.00 1.10 -19.18
C THR A 113 -1.63 0.11 -18.23
N GLU A 114 -1.80 0.54 -16.99
CA GLU A 114 -2.49 -0.21 -15.94
C GLU A 114 -3.58 0.65 -15.32
N LYS A 115 -4.62 -0.01 -14.80
CA LYS A 115 -5.68 0.63 -14.03
C LYS A 115 -5.64 0.15 -12.60
N CYS A 116 -5.50 1.06 -11.67
CA CYS A 116 -5.46 0.79 -10.24
C CYS A 116 -6.73 1.32 -9.59
N ALA A 117 -7.21 0.64 -8.54
CA ALA A 117 -8.47 0.99 -7.90
C ALA A 117 -8.34 1.11 -6.39
N PHE A 118 -9.05 2.09 -5.84
CA PHE A 118 -9.38 2.20 -4.42
C PHE A 118 -10.89 2.17 -4.26
N THR A 119 -11.38 1.51 -3.21
CA THR A 119 -12.78 1.61 -2.78
C THR A 119 -12.85 2.46 -1.51
N TYR A 120 -13.97 3.12 -1.31
CA TYR A 120 -14.24 3.90 -0.09
C TYR A 120 -15.74 3.95 0.17
N GLY A 121 -16.13 4.41 1.36
CA GLY A 121 -17.54 4.60 1.70
C GLY A 121 -18.23 5.53 0.70
N GLY A 122 -19.11 4.99 -0.14
CA GLY A 122 -19.86 5.72 -1.16
C GLY A 122 -19.29 5.68 -2.58
N GLY A 123 -18.26 4.87 -2.86
CA GLY A 123 -17.80 4.68 -4.23
C GLY A 123 -16.41 4.06 -4.40
N ALA A 124 -15.80 4.31 -5.55
CA ALA A 124 -14.46 3.90 -5.90
C ALA A 124 -13.72 5.00 -6.67
N ALA A 125 -12.40 5.04 -6.51
CA ALA A 125 -11.50 5.84 -7.33
C ALA A 125 -10.70 4.91 -8.24
N LEU A 126 -10.73 5.22 -9.53
CA LEU A 126 -10.00 4.51 -10.57
C LEU A 126 -8.88 5.41 -11.08
N PHE A 127 -7.67 4.91 -11.05
CA PHE A 127 -6.48 5.57 -11.56
C PHE A 127 -5.98 4.86 -12.81
N THR A 128 -5.64 5.63 -13.84
CA THR A 128 -4.89 5.11 -14.99
C THR A 128 -3.42 5.47 -14.77
N ALA A 129 -2.57 4.47 -14.69
CA ALA A 129 -1.12 4.61 -14.67
C ALA A 129 -0.56 4.32 -16.06
N ILE A 130 0.31 5.19 -16.54
CA ILE A 130 1.09 5.00 -17.77
C ILE A 130 2.57 4.92 -17.43
N GLY A 131 3.29 4.05 -18.10
CA GLY A 131 4.70 3.88 -17.80
C GLY A 131 5.31 2.59 -18.30
N SER A 132 6.49 2.33 -17.78
CA SER A 132 7.23 1.07 -17.91
C SER A 132 8.31 1.02 -16.85
N ASP A 133 8.84 -0.15 -16.55
CA ASP A 133 9.91 -0.31 -15.55
C ASP A 133 11.17 0.48 -15.90
N ALA A 134 11.42 0.72 -17.20
CA ALA A 134 12.56 1.48 -17.68
C ALA A 134 12.38 3.01 -17.58
N MET A 135 11.15 3.51 -17.64
CA MET A 135 10.85 4.96 -17.66
C MET A 135 10.20 5.45 -16.36
N GLY A 136 9.79 4.53 -15.50
CA GLY A 136 8.93 4.81 -14.38
C GLY A 136 7.46 4.87 -14.76
N TRP A 137 6.63 4.90 -13.74
CA TRP A 137 5.19 4.94 -13.81
C TRP A 137 4.65 6.25 -13.27
N LYS A 138 3.62 6.78 -13.94
CA LYS A 138 2.94 8.01 -13.56
C LYS A 138 1.44 7.87 -13.74
N LEU A 139 0.65 8.44 -12.83
CA LEU A 139 -0.80 8.50 -12.95
C LEU A 139 -1.18 9.60 -13.94
N SER A 140 -1.89 9.23 -15.01
CA SER A 140 -2.36 10.17 -16.04
C SER A 140 -3.84 10.50 -15.92
N GLU A 141 -4.63 9.64 -15.27
CA GLU A 141 -6.06 9.84 -15.15
C GLU A 141 -6.58 9.41 -13.78
N LEU A 142 -7.62 10.10 -13.31
CA LEU A 142 -8.38 9.78 -12.13
C LEU A 142 -9.88 9.91 -12.45
N SER A 143 -10.64 8.88 -12.11
CA SER A 143 -12.09 8.83 -12.24
C SER A 143 -12.72 8.38 -10.93
N PHE A 144 -13.71 9.11 -10.46
CA PHE A 144 -14.51 8.75 -9.29
C PHE A 144 -15.82 8.11 -9.75
N GLN A 145 -16.13 6.93 -9.21
CA GLN A 145 -17.37 6.21 -9.44
C GLN A 145 -18.17 6.19 -8.15
N ALA A 146 -19.35 6.82 -8.16
CA ALA A 146 -20.29 6.75 -7.04
C ALA A 146 -21.21 5.54 -7.19
N ASP A 147 -21.63 4.96 -6.06
CA ASP A 147 -22.70 3.95 -5.98
C ASP A 147 -24.10 4.56 -6.19
#